data_AF-A0A450U9Q8-F1
#
_entry.id   AF-A0A450U9Q8-F1
#
_cell.length_a   1.000
_cell.length_b   1.000
_cell.length_c   1.000
_cell.angle_alpha   90.00
_cell.angle_beta   90.00
_cell.angle_gamma   90.00
#
_symmetry.space_group_name_H-M   'P 1'
#
loop_
_entity.id
_entity.type
_entity.pdbx_description
1 polymer ?
#
loop_
_entity_poly.entity_id
_entity_poly.type
_entity_poly.pdbx_seq_one_letter_code
_entity_poly.pdbx_strand_id
1 'polypeptide(L)'
;MATNRRGEQKPIRRSKHKRSAYSGHGPLLQGTRYPVGAGHARDCASPWLVMYIVPIPMTDHRAKRIDATGDSTPSSRPRKRAAPFVKWAGGKRPLIPYIMASLPPSFGAYYEPFLGGGAVFLALADRIGEAVLSDANAELIRAYQVIQADPEALIALLERHKEAHGEADYYYKVRDRYNAGRDDPEDRPASVARFIYLNKTCYNGLYRVNSRGGFNVPKGRYANPAIYSRENLLAVSEALKNATLHTRDFEAIDPKPGDFIYCDPPYDNTFDSYAAGGFGEAGQKRLKACMDRWREKGCHVLLSNSDTPLIRRLYKEYRIEEVAAPRPINSKADGRGMTAELLVMGYDTRI
;
A
#
# COMPACT_ATOMS: atom_id res chain seq x y z
N MET A 1 -41.51 -51.46 -8.48
CA MET A 1 -42.97 -51.22 -8.44
C MET A 1 -43.28 -50.34 -7.24
N ALA A 2 -44.08 -49.28 -7.49
CA ALA A 2 -44.85 -48.36 -6.63
C ALA A 2 -44.69 -48.46 -5.08
N THR A 3 -44.64 -47.39 -4.29
CA THR A 3 -45.55 -46.23 -4.28
C THR A 3 -44.97 -45.06 -3.47
N ASN A 4 -45.30 -43.86 -3.95
CA ASN A 4 -45.19 -42.54 -3.35
C ASN A 4 -46.03 -42.40 -2.06
N ARG A 5 -45.50 -41.79 -0.99
CA ARG A 5 -46.30 -41.25 0.13
C ARG A 5 -45.83 -39.85 0.52
N ARG A 6 -46.78 -38.92 0.42
CA ARG A 6 -46.75 -37.54 0.88
C ARG A 6 -46.72 -37.49 2.42
N GLY A 7 -45.91 -36.60 2.98
CA GLY A 7 -45.95 -36.23 4.39
C GLY A 7 -46.42 -34.79 4.55
N GLU A 8 -47.57 -34.63 5.21
CA GLU A 8 -48.23 -33.37 5.53
C GLU A 8 -47.52 -32.60 6.66
N GLN A 9 -47.59 -31.26 6.59
CA GLN A 9 -47.21 -30.32 7.63
C GLN A 9 -48.29 -30.22 8.72
N LYS A 10 -47.87 -30.04 9.98
CA LYS A 10 -48.68 -29.36 11.02
C LYS A 10 -47.82 -28.33 11.80
N PRO A 11 -48.44 -27.24 12.31
CA PRO A 11 -47.75 -26.01 12.69
C PRO A 11 -47.57 -25.86 14.21
N ILE A 12 -46.52 -25.16 14.68
CA ILE A 12 -46.39 -24.78 16.10
C ILE A 12 -45.92 -23.32 16.28
N ARG A 13 -46.90 -22.52 16.73
CA ARG A 13 -46.91 -21.42 17.72
C ARG A 13 -45.91 -20.25 17.64
N ARG A 14 -46.51 -19.07 17.43
CA ARG A 14 -46.02 -17.73 17.82
C ARG A 14 -46.04 -17.56 19.35
N SER A 15 -44.99 -16.95 19.92
CA SER A 15 -45.07 -16.25 21.21
C SER A 15 -44.50 -14.84 21.11
N LYS A 16 -45.37 -13.85 21.31
CA LYS A 16 -45.09 -12.43 21.51
C LYS A 16 -44.51 -12.22 22.92
N HIS A 17 -43.43 -11.47 23.11
CA HIS A 17 -43.10 -10.74 24.35
C HIS A 17 -42.54 -9.37 23.92
N LYS A 18 -43.36 -8.31 24.00
CA LYS A 18 -43.48 -7.33 25.10
C LYS A 18 -42.36 -6.28 25.13
N ARG A 19 -42.73 -5.08 24.64
CA ARG A 19 -42.09 -3.80 24.95
C ARG A 19 -42.34 -3.46 26.43
N SER A 20 -41.35 -2.87 27.10
CA SER A 20 -41.58 -2.03 28.28
C SER A 20 -40.65 -0.83 28.22
N ALA A 21 -41.25 0.36 28.21
CA ALA A 21 -40.62 1.61 28.54
C ALA A 21 -40.56 1.74 30.06
N TYR A 22 -39.53 2.44 30.57
CA TYR A 22 -39.59 3.07 31.89
C TYR A 22 -38.89 4.42 31.82
N SER A 23 -39.69 5.46 32.07
CA SER A 23 -39.30 6.80 32.48
C SER A 23 -39.25 6.87 34.00
N GLY A 24 -38.29 7.59 34.58
CA GLY A 24 -38.24 7.91 36.00
C GLY A 24 -37.19 8.99 36.30
N HIS A 25 -37.61 10.05 36.99
CA HIS A 25 -36.94 11.34 37.19
C HIS A 25 -35.91 11.38 38.34
N GLY A 26 -34.80 12.11 38.13
CA GLY A 26 -34.04 13.06 39.01
C GLY A 26 -33.61 12.70 40.45
N PRO A 27 -32.84 13.56 41.17
CA PRO A 27 -32.20 14.83 40.76
C PRO A 27 -30.73 15.05 41.23
N LEU A 28 -30.15 16.18 40.79
CA LEU A 28 -29.11 17.04 41.41
C LEU A 28 -27.69 16.47 41.67
N LEU A 29 -26.67 17.14 41.12
CA LEU A 29 -25.60 17.81 41.88
C LEU A 29 -24.70 18.68 40.95
N GLN A 30 -24.83 19.99 41.18
CA GLN A 30 -23.87 21.10 41.04
C GLN A 30 -22.58 20.91 40.22
N GLY A 31 -22.53 21.59 39.07
CA GLY A 31 -21.30 21.90 38.36
C GLY A 31 -20.58 23.10 38.98
N THR A 32 -19.34 22.87 39.40
CA THR A 32 -18.37 23.87 39.83
C THR A 32 -17.90 24.73 38.66
N ARG A 33 -18.00 26.05 38.84
CA ARG A 33 -17.46 27.10 37.98
C ARG A 33 -15.93 27.08 38.01
N TYR A 34 -15.28 27.19 36.85
CA TYR A 34 -13.90 27.66 36.74
C TYR A 34 -13.86 28.98 35.94
N PRO A 35 -13.14 30.00 36.42
CA PRO A 35 -13.17 31.35 35.86
C PRO A 35 -12.28 31.50 34.62
N VAL A 36 -12.77 32.27 33.65
CA VAL A 36 -12.02 32.78 32.51
C VAL A 36 -11.25 34.01 32.99
N GLY A 37 -9.92 33.88 33.12
CA GLY A 37 -9.01 34.96 33.44
C GLY A 37 -8.52 35.67 32.17
N ALA A 38 -8.83 36.96 32.06
CA ALA A 38 -8.28 37.88 31.08
C ALA A 38 -6.82 38.21 31.40
N GLY A 39 -5.94 38.11 30.39
CA GLY A 39 -4.51 38.42 30.51
C GLY A 39 -4.05 39.28 29.33
N HIS A 40 -3.96 40.57 29.61
CA HIS A 40 -3.35 41.67 28.86
C HIS A 40 -2.12 41.27 28.01
N ALA A 41 -2.21 41.49 26.70
CA ALA A 41 -1.05 41.66 25.83
C ALA A 41 -0.65 43.15 25.85
N ARG A 42 0.57 43.42 26.32
CA ARG A 42 1.21 44.74 26.21
C ARG A 42 2.21 44.73 25.07
N ASP A 43 2.19 45.82 24.34
CA ASP A 43 3.14 46.27 23.34
C ASP A 43 4.59 46.21 23.82
N CYS A 44 5.50 45.76 22.96
CA CYS A 44 6.86 46.27 22.88
C CYS A 44 7.35 46.19 21.43
N ALA A 45 7.46 47.37 20.83
CA ALA A 45 8.12 47.64 19.56
C ALA A 45 9.65 47.44 19.68
N SER A 46 10.29 46.99 18.59
CA SER A 46 11.69 47.29 18.25
C SER A 46 11.98 46.94 16.78
N PRO A 47 12.91 47.65 16.11
CA PRO A 47 12.75 48.04 14.71
C PRO A 47 13.72 47.34 13.73
N TRP A 48 13.23 47.24 12.49
CA TRP A 48 13.93 47.39 11.21
C TRP A 48 15.46 47.27 11.18
N LEU A 49 15.96 46.17 10.59
CA LEU A 49 17.26 46.16 9.92
C LEU A 49 17.05 45.77 8.45
N VAL A 50 17.12 46.80 7.61
CA VAL A 50 17.14 46.73 6.15
C VAL A 50 18.53 46.24 5.74
N MET A 51 18.62 45.05 5.13
CA MET A 51 19.85 44.56 4.51
C MET A 51 19.82 44.93 3.03
N TYR A 52 20.80 45.73 2.63
CA TYR A 52 20.99 46.29 1.30
C TYR A 52 21.21 45.20 0.24
N ILE A 53 20.41 45.23 -0.82
CA ILE A 53 20.68 44.54 -2.09
C ILE A 53 21.62 45.44 -2.89
N VAL A 54 22.85 44.97 -3.12
CA VAL A 54 23.82 45.62 -4.00
C VAL A 54 23.54 45.18 -5.45
N PRO A 55 23.29 46.08 -6.41
CA PRO A 55 23.09 45.71 -7.81
C PRO A 55 24.43 45.37 -8.48
N ILE A 56 24.51 44.18 -9.07
CA ILE A 56 25.62 43.76 -9.95
C ILE A 56 25.38 44.38 -11.34
N PRO A 57 26.34 45.10 -11.94
CA PRO A 57 26.17 45.71 -13.25
C PRO A 57 26.15 44.65 -14.36
N MET A 58 25.13 44.73 -15.23
CA MET A 58 25.07 44.05 -16.51
C MET A 58 26.14 44.62 -17.45
N THR A 59 27.10 43.80 -17.86
CA THR A 59 27.96 44.08 -19.01
C THR A 59 27.51 43.26 -20.21
N ASP A 60 27.12 43.99 -21.25
CA ASP A 60 26.83 43.52 -22.59
C ASP A 60 28.13 43.08 -23.27
N HIS A 61 28.29 41.78 -23.48
CA HIS A 61 29.33 41.24 -24.35
C HIS A 61 28.68 40.49 -25.52
N ARG A 62 28.62 41.20 -26.64
CA ARG A 62 28.43 40.71 -28.01
C ARG A 62 29.01 39.31 -28.21
N ALA A 63 28.14 38.41 -28.64
CA ALA A 63 28.44 37.06 -29.08
C ALA A 63 29.48 37.05 -30.21
N LYS A 64 30.61 36.38 -29.97
CA LYS A 64 31.45 35.83 -31.04
C LYS A 64 30.94 34.43 -31.35
N ARG A 65 30.51 34.23 -32.61
CA ARG A 65 30.25 32.91 -33.18
C ARG A 65 31.53 32.08 -33.09
N ILE A 66 31.43 30.92 -32.45
CA ILE A 66 32.43 29.86 -32.51
C ILE A 66 31.67 28.67 -33.10
N ASP A 67 32.07 28.27 -34.29
CA ASP A 67 31.53 27.10 -34.97
C ASP A 67 31.88 25.85 -34.15
N ALA A 68 30.87 25.28 -33.50
CA ALA A 68 30.98 23.98 -32.84
C ALA A 68 30.20 22.97 -33.66
N THR A 69 30.94 22.12 -34.39
CA THR A 69 30.47 20.85 -34.91
C THR A 69 29.82 20.06 -33.76
N GLY A 70 28.49 19.96 -33.82
CA GLY A 70 27.67 19.35 -32.77
C GLY A 70 27.93 17.85 -32.67
N ASP A 71 28.67 17.50 -31.62
CA ASP A 71 28.66 16.17 -31.00
C ASP A 71 27.22 15.82 -30.59
N SER A 72 26.65 14.81 -31.24
CA SER A 72 25.32 14.29 -30.93
C SER A 72 25.40 13.46 -29.65
N THR A 73 25.43 14.13 -28.51
CA THR A 73 25.11 13.49 -27.23
C THR A 73 23.66 12.99 -27.30
N PRO A 74 23.38 11.70 -27.07
CA PRO A 74 22.01 11.24 -27.04
C PRO A 74 21.35 11.90 -25.83
N SER A 75 20.36 12.76 -26.11
CA SER A 75 19.42 13.29 -25.12
C SER A 75 18.76 12.10 -24.41
N SER A 76 19.34 11.67 -23.29
CA SER A 76 18.77 10.63 -22.46
C SER A 76 17.55 11.22 -21.77
N ARG A 77 16.36 10.97 -22.35
CA ARG A 77 15.11 11.16 -21.60
C ARG A 77 15.27 10.41 -20.27
N PRO A 78 14.95 11.01 -19.13
CA PRO A 78 15.08 10.33 -17.85
C PRO A 78 14.29 9.03 -17.92
N ARG A 79 14.96 7.89 -17.69
CA ARG A 79 14.29 6.58 -17.67
C ARG A 79 13.15 6.65 -16.66
N LYS A 80 11.94 6.31 -17.09
CA LYS A 80 10.77 6.29 -16.22
C LYS A 80 11.01 5.26 -15.13
N ARG A 81 11.08 5.70 -13.87
CA ARG A 81 11.25 4.80 -12.73
C ARG A 81 10.04 3.90 -12.58
N ALA A 82 10.29 2.64 -12.19
CA ALA A 82 9.23 1.69 -11.91
C ALA A 82 8.33 2.19 -10.77
N ALA A 83 7.03 1.94 -10.89
CA ALA A 83 6.03 2.29 -9.90
C ALA A 83 4.97 1.19 -9.78
N PRO A 84 4.24 1.11 -8.66
CA PRO A 84 3.18 0.13 -8.46
C PRO A 84 2.22 0.06 -9.65
N PHE A 85 2.09 -1.13 -10.26
CA PHE A 85 1.27 -1.33 -11.45
C PHE A 85 -0.21 -1.49 -11.12
N VAL A 86 -0.57 -1.84 -9.87
CA VAL A 86 -1.94 -1.91 -9.35
C VAL A 86 -2.17 -0.89 -8.23
N LYS A 87 -3.44 -0.53 -8.01
CA LYS A 87 -3.85 0.15 -6.78
C LYS A 87 -3.95 -0.91 -5.68
N TRP A 88 -3.21 -0.70 -4.60
CA TRP A 88 -3.19 -1.60 -3.45
C TRP A 88 -3.45 -0.80 -2.17
N ALA A 89 -4.23 -1.37 -1.26
CA ALA A 89 -4.45 -0.75 0.04
C ALA A 89 -3.11 -0.63 0.79
N GLY A 90 -2.93 0.46 1.55
CA GLY A 90 -1.71 0.68 2.33
C GLY A 90 -0.49 1.17 1.53
N GLY A 91 -0.66 1.61 0.28
CA GLY A 91 0.47 2.03 -0.58
C GLY A 91 1.43 3.04 0.07
N LYS A 92 2.70 2.64 0.21
CA LYS A 92 3.74 3.35 0.98
C LYS A 92 4.45 4.50 0.28
N ARG A 93 3.93 4.97 -0.85
CA ARG A 93 4.54 6.08 -1.60
C ARG A 93 4.87 7.32 -0.75
N PRO A 94 3.99 7.77 0.19
CA PRO A 94 4.31 8.90 1.06
C PRO A 94 5.44 8.65 2.05
N LEU A 95 5.67 7.38 2.44
CA LEU A 95 6.70 7.00 3.40
C LEU A 95 8.08 6.76 2.77
N ILE A 96 8.16 6.64 1.44
CA ILE A 96 9.43 6.35 0.74
C ILE A 96 10.58 7.28 1.18
N PRO A 97 10.43 8.62 1.27
CA PRO A 97 11.54 9.48 1.68
C PRO A 97 12.08 9.16 3.07
N TYR A 98 11.19 8.83 4.02
CA TYR A 98 11.55 8.47 5.38
C TYR A 98 12.22 7.09 5.42
N ILE A 99 11.65 6.11 4.73
CA ILE A 99 12.23 4.77 4.60
C ILE A 99 13.64 4.86 4.01
N MET A 100 13.83 5.64 2.95
CA MET A 100 15.15 5.83 2.31
C MET A 100 16.17 6.45 3.26
N ALA A 101 15.74 7.37 4.14
CA ALA A 101 16.60 7.98 5.16
C ALA A 101 16.95 7.02 6.31
N SER A 102 16.09 6.02 6.56
CA SER A 102 16.30 5.01 7.61
C SER A 102 17.05 3.77 7.12
N LEU A 103 17.45 3.68 5.85
CA LEU A 103 18.16 2.51 5.32
C LEU A 103 19.51 2.30 6.03
N PRO A 104 19.93 1.04 6.25
CA PRO A 104 21.28 0.78 6.71
C PRO A 104 22.30 1.26 5.65
N PRO A 105 23.53 1.63 6.05
CA PRO A 105 24.56 2.11 5.12
C PRO A 105 24.85 1.13 3.97
N SER A 106 24.78 -0.17 4.27
CA SER A 106 24.91 -1.28 3.34
C SER A 106 24.10 -2.47 3.85
N PHE A 107 23.66 -3.34 2.95
CA PHE A 107 22.97 -4.58 3.29
C PHE A 107 23.21 -5.64 2.21
N GLY A 108 22.98 -6.90 2.57
CA GLY A 108 23.02 -8.05 1.66
C GLY A 108 21.77 -8.13 0.77
N ALA A 109 21.05 -9.24 0.85
CA ALA A 109 19.79 -9.42 0.14
C ALA A 109 18.66 -8.57 0.77
N TYR A 110 17.73 -8.15 -0.07
CA TYR A 110 16.53 -7.42 0.33
C TYR A 110 15.35 -8.37 0.49
N TYR A 111 14.61 -8.28 1.60
CA TYR A 111 13.38 -9.02 1.83
C TYR A 111 12.19 -8.08 2.04
N GLU A 112 11.08 -8.37 1.36
CA GLU A 112 9.80 -7.70 1.60
C GLU A 112 8.70 -8.77 1.71
N PRO A 113 8.43 -9.28 2.94
CA PRO A 113 7.48 -10.37 3.14
C PRO A 113 6.00 -9.95 3.07
N PHE A 114 5.74 -8.65 2.92
CA PHE A 114 4.42 -8.05 2.71
C PHE A 114 4.47 -7.13 1.48
N LEU A 115 4.76 -7.72 0.31
CA LEU A 115 5.05 -6.95 -0.90
C LEU A 115 3.93 -5.96 -1.27
N GLY A 116 2.67 -6.38 -1.21
CA GLY A 116 1.54 -5.53 -1.61
C GLY A 116 1.74 -4.90 -2.99
N GLY A 117 1.63 -3.57 -3.07
CA GLY A 117 1.89 -2.84 -4.31
C GLY A 117 3.37 -2.69 -4.69
N GLY A 118 4.30 -3.15 -3.86
CA GLY A 118 5.75 -3.13 -4.07
C GLY A 118 6.36 -1.73 -4.14
N ALA A 119 5.73 -0.74 -3.52
CA ALA A 119 6.15 0.66 -3.64
C ALA A 119 7.57 0.89 -3.11
N VAL A 120 7.96 0.17 -2.05
CA VAL A 120 9.28 0.30 -1.43
C VAL A 120 10.33 -0.43 -2.24
N PHE A 121 10.12 -1.72 -2.54
CA PHE A 121 10.95 -2.47 -3.48
C PHE A 121 11.24 -1.69 -4.77
N LEU A 122 10.20 -1.21 -5.47
CA LEU A 122 10.38 -0.50 -6.75
C LEU A 122 11.14 0.82 -6.62
N ALA A 123 11.04 1.50 -5.47
CA ALA A 123 11.80 2.72 -5.20
C ALA A 123 13.28 2.44 -4.88
N LEU A 124 13.58 1.25 -4.38
CA LEU A 124 14.92 0.80 -3.99
C LEU A 124 15.58 -0.12 -5.02
N ALA A 125 14.89 -0.48 -6.10
CA ALA A 125 15.35 -1.49 -7.08
C ALA A 125 16.79 -1.25 -7.56
N ASP A 126 17.17 0.00 -7.87
CA ASP A 126 18.52 0.36 -8.33
C ASP A 126 19.62 0.15 -7.26
N ARG A 127 19.24 -0.05 -5.99
CA ARG A 127 20.14 -0.27 -4.85
C ARG A 127 20.18 -1.73 -4.39
N ILE A 128 19.38 -2.60 -4.98
CA ILE A 128 19.20 -3.97 -4.54
C ILE A 128 19.92 -4.92 -5.51
N GLY A 129 20.88 -5.69 -5.00
CA GLY A 129 21.54 -6.74 -5.78
C GLY A 129 20.63 -7.97 -5.97
N GLU A 130 20.10 -8.49 -4.87
CA GLU A 130 19.21 -9.65 -4.81
C GLU A 130 17.98 -9.31 -3.95
N ALA A 131 16.79 -9.69 -4.41
CA ALA A 131 15.55 -9.48 -3.68
C ALA A 131 14.78 -10.80 -3.48
N VAL A 132 14.18 -10.96 -2.31
CA VAL A 132 13.23 -12.03 -1.99
C VAL A 132 11.92 -11.39 -1.58
N LEU A 133 10.94 -11.45 -2.48
CA LEU A 133 9.67 -10.76 -2.34
C LEU A 133 8.56 -11.78 -2.11
N SER A 134 7.72 -11.55 -1.09
CA SER A 134 6.58 -12.41 -0.85
C SER A 134 5.36 -11.68 -0.36
N ASP A 135 4.20 -12.31 -0.55
CA ASP A 135 2.91 -11.88 -0.04
C ASP A 135 2.05 -13.12 0.16
N ALA A 136 1.08 -13.05 1.07
CA ALA A 136 0.09 -14.11 1.25
C ALA A 136 -0.91 -14.17 0.07
N ASN A 137 -1.04 -13.08 -0.69
CA ASN A 137 -1.94 -13.00 -1.83
C ASN A 137 -1.32 -13.61 -3.10
N ALA A 138 -1.75 -14.84 -3.42
CA ALA A 138 -1.31 -15.58 -4.61
C ALA A 138 -1.57 -14.84 -5.92
N GLU A 139 -2.70 -14.12 -6.05
CA GLU A 139 -3.05 -13.39 -7.28
C GLU A 139 -2.08 -12.24 -7.53
N LEU A 140 -1.69 -11.55 -6.45
CA LEU A 140 -0.72 -10.47 -6.52
C LEU A 140 0.67 -10.98 -6.93
N ILE A 141 1.16 -12.03 -6.28
CA ILE A 141 2.47 -12.62 -6.60
C ILE A 141 2.49 -13.20 -8.02
N ARG A 142 1.41 -13.85 -8.45
CA ARG A 142 1.26 -14.33 -9.82
C ARG A 142 1.33 -13.19 -10.83
N ALA A 143 0.75 -12.02 -10.52
CA ALA A 143 0.85 -10.85 -11.38
C ALA A 143 2.30 -10.34 -11.52
N TYR A 144 3.06 -10.27 -10.42
CA TYR A 144 4.49 -9.95 -10.47
C TYR A 144 5.28 -10.96 -11.30
N GLN A 145 5.02 -12.26 -11.13
CA GLN A 145 5.71 -13.32 -11.89
C GLN A 145 5.42 -13.24 -13.39
N VAL A 146 4.18 -12.93 -13.80
CA VAL A 146 3.85 -12.73 -15.22
C VAL A 146 4.55 -11.49 -15.79
N ILE A 147 4.61 -10.39 -15.04
CA ILE A 147 5.33 -9.18 -15.46
C ILE A 147 6.83 -9.43 -15.57
N GLN A 148 7.40 -10.20 -14.64
CA GLN A 148 8.82 -10.59 -14.66
C GLN A 148 9.15 -11.46 -15.88
N ALA A 149 8.27 -12.41 -16.23
CA ALA A 149 8.52 -13.39 -17.28
C ALA A 149 8.37 -12.82 -18.71
N ASP A 150 7.23 -12.18 -18.99
CA ASP A 150 6.95 -11.62 -20.33
C ASP A 150 5.99 -10.42 -20.24
N PRO A 151 6.52 -9.21 -20.03
CA PRO A 151 5.69 -8.02 -19.92
C PRO A 151 4.99 -7.66 -21.24
N GLU A 152 5.56 -7.99 -22.40
CA GLU A 152 5.00 -7.63 -23.71
C GLU A 152 3.76 -8.48 -24.04
N ALA A 153 3.80 -9.78 -23.74
CA ALA A 153 2.60 -10.63 -23.85
C ALA A 153 1.46 -10.13 -22.96
N LEU A 154 1.77 -9.69 -21.73
CA LEU A 154 0.78 -9.09 -20.83
C LEU A 154 0.23 -7.75 -21.39
N ILE A 155 1.09 -6.89 -21.92
CA ILE A 155 0.70 -5.62 -22.54
C ILE A 155 -0.29 -5.84 -23.69
N ALA A 156 -0.04 -6.82 -24.57
CA ALA A 156 -0.94 -7.14 -25.67
C ALA A 156 -2.34 -7.56 -25.19
N LEU A 157 -2.43 -8.31 -24.08
CA LEU A 157 -3.69 -8.71 -23.46
C LEU A 157 -4.42 -7.52 -22.82
N LEU A 158 -3.66 -6.63 -22.16
CA LEU A 158 -4.21 -5.42 -21.54
C LEU A 158 -4.73 -4.42 -22.58
N GLU A 159 -4.11 -4.32 -23.75
CA GLU A 159 -4.61 -3.46 -24.83
C GLU A 159 -5.99 -3.91 -25.32
N ARG A 160 -6.21 -5.23 -25.48
CA ARG A 160 -7.55 -5.77 -25.82
C ARG A 160 -8.60 -5.39 -24.78
N HIS A 161 -8.25 -5.44 -23.49
CA HIS A 161 -9.16 -5.03 -22.41
C HIS A 161 -9.44 -3.53 -22.41
N LYS A 162 -8.46 -2.71 -22.82
CA LYS A 162 -8.59 -1.27 -22.94
C LYS A 162 -9.50 -0.87 -24.11
N GLU A 163 -9.31 -1.48 -25.28
CA GLU A 163 -10.15 -1.25 -26.47
C GLU A 163 -11.62 -1.62 -26.19
N ALA A 164 -11.87 -2.75 -25.56
CA ALA A 164 -13.21 -3.24 -25.27
C ALA A 164 -13.88 -2.62 -24.04
N HIS A 165 -13.19 -1.74 -23.27
CA HIS A 165 -13.73 -1.20 -22.01
C HIS A 165 -15.06 -0.44 -22.17
N GLY A 166 -15.26 0.19 -23.33
CA GLY A 166 -16.47 0.96 -23.66
C GLY A 166 -17.69 0.11 -23.98
N GLU A 167 -17.52 -1.18 -24.25
CA GLU A 167 -18.62 -2.07 -24.59
C GLU A 167 -19.59 -2.30 -23.40
N ALA A 168 -20.87 -2.47 -23.72
CA ALA A 168 -21.90 -2.77 -22.74
C ALA A 168 -21.57 -4.08 -21.99
N ASP A 169 -21.69 -4.03 -20.67
CA ASP A 169 -21.45 -5.13 -19.73
C ASP A 169 -20.06 -5.78 -19.75
N TYR A 170 -19.11 -5.24 -20.52
CA TYR A 170 -17.78 -5.83 -20.68
C TYR A 170 -17.05 -6.07 -19.37
N TYR A 171 -17.11 -5.08 -18.46
CA TYR A 171 -16.55 -5.21 -17.11
C TYR A 171 -17.08 -6.45 -16.36
N TYR A 172 -18.40 -6.70 -16.42
CA TYR A 172 -19.00 -7.81 -15.71
C TYR A 172 -18.69 -9.14 -16.38
N LYS A 173 -18.64 -9.21 -17.72
CA LYS A 173 -18.16 -10.39 -18.45
C LYS A 173 -16.72 -10.75 -18.07
N VAL A 174 -15.83 -9.76 -18.00
CA VAL A 174 -14.44 -9.95 -17.57
C VAL A 174 -14.37 -10.44 -16.12
N ARG A 175 -15.18 -9.86 -15.22
CA ARG A 175 -15.25 -10.28 -13.82
C ARG A 175 -15.72 -11.73 -13.67
N ASP A 176 -16.73 -12.14 -14.43
CA ASP A 176 -17.26 -13.50 -14.37
C ASP A 176 -16.24 -14.50 -14.91
N ARG A 177 -15.55 -14.18 -16.01
CA ARG A 177 -14.45 -15.00 -16.54
C ARG A 177 -13.27 -15.08 -15.56
N TYR A 178 -12.89 -13.97 -14.93
CA TYR A 178 -11.86 -13.97 -13.90
C TYR A 178 -12.24 -14.91 -12.74
N ASN A 179 -13.49 -14.85 -12.28
CA ASN A 179 -13.95 -15.71 -11.19
C ASN A 179 -14.08 -17.20 -11.59
N ALA A 180 -14.32 -17.50 -12.86
CA ALA A 180 -14.51 -18.88 -13.34
C ALA A 180 -13.18 -19.64 -13.57
N GLY A 181 -12.10 -18.95 -13.91
CA GLY A 181 -10.87 -19.59 -14.40
C GLY A 181 -9.56 -18.93 -13.96
N ARG A 182 -9.53 -18.20 -12.82
CA ARG A 182 -8.29 -17.50 -12.41
C ARG A 182 -7.12 -18.43 -12.10
N ASP A 183 -7.39 -19.66 -11.66
CA ASP A 183 -6.38 -20.63 -11.21
C ASP A 183 -5.92 -21.60 -12.31
N ASP A 184 -6.42 -21.45 -13.54
CA ASP A 184 -5.96 -22.22 -14.69
C ASP A 184 -4.53 -21.81 -15.07
N PRO A 185 -3.55 -22.74 -15.03
CA PRO A 185 -2.17 -22.45 -15.42
C PRO A 185 -2.01 -21.97 -16.87
N GLU A 186 -2.82 -22.49 -17.79
CA GLU A 186 -2.74 -22.14 -19.22
C GLU A 186 -3.32 -20.76 -19.52
N ASP A 187 -4.28 -20.31 -18.70
CA ASP A 187 -4.90 -18.98 -18.80
C ASP A 187 -4.15 -17.93 -17.94
N ARG A 188 -2.98 -18.26 -17.38
CA ARG A 188 -2.30 -17.42 -16.37
C ARG A 188 -2.03 -15.99 -16.83
N PRO A 189 -1.41 -15.70 -17.99
CA PRO A 189 -1.19 -14.31 -18.42
C PRO A 189 -2.49 -13.54 -18.63
N ALA A 190 -3.50 -14.18 -19.20
CA ALA A 190 -4.80 -13.58 -19.43
C ALA A 190 -5.60 -13.40 -18.13
N SER A 191 -5.44 -14.28 -17.14
CA SER A 191 -5.96 -14.12 -15.78
C SER A 191 -5.36 -12.89 -15.09
N VAL A 192 -4.03 -12.70 -15.20
CA VAL A 192 -3.35 -11.50 -14.69
C VAL A 192 -3.82 -10.23 -15.43
N ALA A 193 -4.00 -10.28 -16.74
CA ALA A 193 -4.54 -9.15 -17.51
C ALA A 193 -5.94 -8.76 -17.01
N ARG A 194 -6.82 -9.74 -16.76
CA ARG A 194 -8.15 -9.51 -16.18
C ARG A 194 -8.06 -8.93 -14.76
N PHE A 195 -7.16 -9.43 -13.92
CA PHE A 195 -6.93 -8.90 -12.58
C PHE A 195 -6.53 -7.41 -12.61
N ILE A 196 -5.54 -7.04 -13.44
CA ILE A 196 -5.09 -5.64 -13.57
C ILE A 196 -6.21 -4.76 -14.13
N TYR A 197 -6.91 -5.22 -15.17
CA TYR A 197 -8.06 -4.51 -15.73
C TYR A 197 -9.15 -4.26 -14.68
N LEU A 198 -9.54 -5.28 -13.92
CA LEU A 198 -10.55 -5.16 -12.87
C LEU A 198 -10.07 -4.20 -11.78
N ASN A 199 -8.83 -4.32 -11.31
CA ASN A 199 -8.26 -3.39 -10.32
C ASN A 199 -8.28 -1.94 -10.80
N LYS A 200 -7.99 -1.67 -12.08
CA LYS A 200 -7.91 -0.31 -12.59
C LYS A 200 -9.25 0.31 -12.95
N THR A 201 -10.27 -0.52 -13.12
CA THR A 201 -11.60 -0.07 -13.58
C THR A 201 -12.72 -0.28 -12.57
N CYS A 202 -12.48 -1.00 -11.46
CA CYS A 202 -13.44 -1.17 -10.38
C CYS A 202 -13.51 0.04 -9.44
N TYR A 203 -14.55 0.11 -8.62
CA TYR A 203 -14.73 1.17 -7.63
C TYR A 203 -13.51 1.32 -6.71
N ASN A 204 -12.90 2.51 -6.72
CA ASN A 204 -11.70 2.90 -5.97
C ASN A 204 -10.44 2.04 -6.20
N GLY A 205 -10.46 1.12 -7.16
CA GLY A 205 -9.37 0.17 -7.38
C GLY A 205 -9.08 -0.75 -6.20
N LEU A 206 -10.13 -1.14 -5.48
CA LEU A 206 -10.04 -2.07 -4.36
C LEU A 206 -9.86 -3.51 -4.87
N TYR A 207 -8.98 -4.28 -4.24
CA TYR A 207 -9.04 -5.74 -4.34
C TYR A 207 -9.93 -6.28 -3.22
N ARG A 208 -11.05 -6.90 -3.57
CA ARG A 208 -11.94 -7.52 -2.57
C ARG A 208 -12.60 -8.75 -3.16
N VAL A 209 -12.60 -9.81 -2.35
CA VAL A 209 -13.23 -11.08 -2.68
C VAL A 209 -14.36 -11.40 -1.70
N ASN A 210 -15.32 -12.22 -2.13
CA ASN A 210 -16.33 -12.79 -1.25
C ASN A 210 -15.78 -14.02 -0.49
N SER A 211 -16.60 -14.64 0.35
CA SER A 211 -16.23 -15.86 1.11
C SER A 211 -15.87 -17.08 0.25
N ARG A 212 -16.22 -17.06 -1.04
CA ARG A 212 -15.82 -18.08 -2.03
C ARG A 212 -14.57 -17.67 -2.82
N GLY A 213 -13.87 -16.61 -2.40
CA GLY A 213 -12.69 -16.08 -3.06
C GLY A 213 -12.96 -15.34 -4.38
N GLY A 214 -14.22 -15.17 -4.80
CA GLY A 214 -14.56 -14.47 -6.04
C GLY A 214 -14.49 -12.95 -5.90
N PHE A 215 -13.83 -12.27 -6.84
CA PHE A 215 -13.78 -10.81 -6.91
C PHE A 215 -15.18 -10.22 -7.03
N ASN A 216 -15.53 -9.28 -6.15
CA ASN A 216 -16.90 -8.77 -6.00
C ASN A 216 -17.01 -7.24 -5.95
N VAL A 217 -16.03 -6.51 -6.47
CA VAL A 217 -16.09 -5.04 -6.53
C VAL A 217 -16.89 -4.60 -7.78
N PRO A 218 -17.83 -3.63 -7.66
CA PRO A 218 -18.56 -3.12 -8.81
C PRO A 218 -17.68 -2.25 -9.73
N LYS A 219 -18.13 -2.01 -10.96
CA LYS A 219 -17.46 -1.11 -11.92
C LYS A 219 -17.34 0.30 -11.31
N GLY A 220 -16.17 0.92 -11.46
CA GLY A 220 -15.94 2.31 -11.10
C GLY A 220 -16.52 3.27 -12.14
N ARG A 221 -16.59 4.56 -11.79
CA ARG A 221 -17.05 5.62 -12.69
C ARG A 221 -15.85 6.34 -13.30
N TYR A 222 -15.18 5.68 -14.26
CA TYR A 222 -14.05 6.24 -14.99
C TYR A 222 -14.39 6.33 -16.47
N ALA A 223 -14.31 7.53 -17.05
CA ALA A 223 -14.57 7.72 -18.48
C ALA A 223 -13.43 7.16 -19.35
N ASN A 224 -12.18 7.36 -18.92
CA ASN A 224 -10.98 6.84 -19.57
C ASN A 224 -9.98 6.36 -18.51
N PRO A 225 -10.17 5.15 -17.94
CA PRO A 225 -9.27 4.65 -16.91
C PRO A 225 -7.87 4.38 -17.50
N ALA A 226 -6.83 4.85 -16.82
CA ALA A 226 -5.46 4.44 -17.11
C ALA A 226 -5.24 2.97 -16.68
N ILE A 227 -5.62 2.04 -17.54
CA ILE A 227 -5.58 0.59 -17.28
C ILE A 227 -4.13 0.12 -17.11
N TYR A 228 -3.21 0.61 -17.92
CA TYR A 228 -1.79 0.27 -17.79
C TYR A 228 -0.90 1.38 -18.37
N SER A 229 0.40 1.28 -18.11
CA SER A 229 1.44 2.05 -18.81
C SER A 229 2.50 1.07 -19.27
N ARG A 230 2.74 1.03 -20.58
CA ARG A 230 3.75 0.17 -21.20
C ARG A 230 5.12 0.40 -20.56
N GLU A 231 5.53 1.66 -20.48
CA GLU A 231 6.84 2.03 -19.92
C GLU A 231 6.97 1.59 -18.45
N ASN A 232 5.88 1.66 -17.68
CA ASN A 232 5.90 1.23 -16.29
C ASN A 232 6.01 -0.29 -16.15
N LEU A 233 5.29 -1.07 -16.96
CA LEU A 233 5.36 -2.53 -16.91
C LEU A 233 6.74 -3.04 -17.32
N LEU A 234 7.35 -2.43 -18.33
CA LEU A 234 8.73 -2.73 -18.72
C LEU A 234 9.73 -2.36 -17.61
N ALA A 235 9.56 -1.19 -16.97
CA ALA A 235 10.42 -0.79 -15.84
C ALA A 235 10.25 -1.70 -14.61
N VAL A 236 9.03 -2.17 -14.32
CA VAL A 236 8.76 -3.13 -13.24
C VAL A 236 9.39 -4.48 -13.57
N SER A 237 9.26 -4.97 -14.81
CA SER A 237 9.91 -6.20 -15.26
C SER A 237 11.43 -6.12 -15.10
N GLU A 238 12.04 -4.99 -15.50
CA GLU A 238 13.47 -4.72 -15.30
C GLU A 238 13.87 -4.78 -13.81
N ALA A 239 13.12 -4.09 -12.95
CA ALA A 239 13.36 -4.09 -11.51
C ALA A 239 13.29 -5.49 -10.88
N LEU A 240 12.44 -6.37 -11.44
CA LEU A 240 12.24 -7.74 -10.95
C LEU A 240 13.31 -8.73 -11.43
N LYS A 241 14.24 -8.37 -12.31
CA LYS A 241 15.20 -9.34 -12.89
C LYS A 241 15.98 -10.16 -11.85
N ASN A 242 16.33 -9.54 -10.72
CA ASN A 242 17.06 -10.19 -9.62
C ASN A 242 16.17 -10.49 -8.41
N ALA A 243 14.85 -10.54 -8.61
CA ALA A 243 13.88 -10.82 -7.56
C ALA A 243 13.37 -12.27 -7.62
N THR A 244 13.39 -12.94 -6.49
CA THR A 244 12.68 -14.22 -6.30
C THR A 244 11.33 -13.96 -5.66
N LEU A 245 10.25 -14.42 -6.30
CA LEU A 245 8.86 -14.15 -5.91
C LEU A 245 8.19 -15.39 -5.31
N HIS A 246 7.68 -15.29 -4.08
CA HIS A 246 7.00 -16.39 -3.40
C HIS A 246 5.60 -16.02 -2.90
N THR A 247 4.65 -16.94 -3.07
CA THR A 247 3.39 -16.89 -2.32
C THR A 247 3.59 -17.66 -1.02
N ARG A 248 3.78 -16.94 0.09
CA ARG A 248 4.02 -17.55 1.41
C ARG A 248 3.71 -16.56 2.53
N ASP A 249 3.54 -17.11 3.73
CA ASP A 249 3.47 -16.33 4.97
C ASP A 249 4.84 -15.72 5.31
N PHE A 250 4.82 -14.56 5.98
CA PHE A 250 6.02 -13.80 6.35
C PHE A 250 6.97 -14.56 7.28
N GLU A 251 6.50 -15.54 8.04
CA GLU A 251 7.34 -16.34 8.94
C GLU A 251 8.28 -17.28 8.17
N ALA A 252 7.98 -17.58 6.91
CA ALA A 252 8.72 -18.55 6.11
C ALA A 252 9.94 -17.96 5.39
N ILE A 253 10.28 -16.69 5.62
CA ILE A 253 11.53 -16.10 5.10
C ILE A 253 12.71 -16.50 5.99
N ASP A 254 13.87 -16.73 5.38
CA ASP A 254 15.11 -17.09 6.08
C ASP A 254 16.27 -16.19 5.64
N PRO A 255 16.32 -14.93 6.13
CA PRO A 255 17.38 -13.99 5.80
C PRO A 255 18.72 -14.41 6.45
N LYS A 256 19.82 -13.98 5.87
CA LYS A 256 21.19 -14.16 6.38
C LYS A 256 21.63 -12.91 7.18
N PRO A 257 22.65 -13.03 8.06
CA PRO A 257 23.22 -11.87 8.73
C PRO A 257 23.61 -10.77 7.73
N GLY A 258 23.28 -9.52 8.04
CA GLY A 258 23.50 -8.36 7.17
C GLY A 258 22.44 -8.13 6.08
N ASP A 259 21.47 -9.03 5.89
CA ASP A 259 20.34 -8.79 4.98
C ASP A 259 19.39 -7.72 5.53
N PHE A 260 18.66 -7.05 4.64
CA PHE A 260 17.68 -6.03 5.00
C PHE A 260 16.26 -6.51 4.77
N ILE A 261 15.41 -6.43 5.79
CA ILE A 261 14.01 -6.86 5.77
C ILE A 261 13.12 -5.66 6.03
N TYR A 262 12.29 -5.31 5.04
CA TYR A 262 11.25 -4.28 5.16
C TYR A 262 9.88 -4.92 5.36
N CYS A 263 9.25 -4.64 6.50
CA CYS A 263 7.94 -5.15 6.88
C CYS A 263 6.86 -4.06 6.79
N ASP A 264 5.77 -4.37 6.09
CA ASP A 264 4.57 -3.55 6.00
C ASP A 264 3.30 -4.40 6.16
N PRO A 265 3.03 -4.90 7.38
CA PRO A 265 1.89 -5.76 7.63
C PRO A 265 0.56 -5.00 7.52
N PRO A 266 -0.57 -5.72 7.40
CA PRO A 266 -1.88 -5.17 7.74
C PRO A 266 -1.84 -4.46 9.11
N TYR A 267 -2.35 -3.22 9.19
CA TYR A 267 -2.23 -2.39 10.39
C TYR A 267 -3.16 -2.86 11.53
N ASP A 268 -2.76 -2.54 12.75
CA ASP A 268 -3.38 -2.99 14.01
C ASP A 268 -4.87 -2.61 14.19
N ASN A 269 -5.35 -1.61 13.45
CA ASN A 269 -6.76 -1.15 13.47
C ASN A 269 -7.43 -1.16 12.09
N THR A 270 -6.81 -1.75 11.07
CA THR A 270 -7.47 -1.95 9.79
C THR A 270 -8.27 -3.25 9.85
N PHE A 271 -9.59 -3.15 9.63
CA PHE A 271 -10.45 -4.30 9.39
C PHE A 271 -10.05 -4.90 8.02
N ASP A 272 -8.89 -5.56 7.95
CA ASP A 272 -8.37 -6.10 6.71
C ASP A 272 -9.05 -7.42 6.40
N SER A 273 -9.88 -7.42 5.36
CA SER A 273 -10.54 -8.59 4.78
C SER A 273 -9.59 -9.49 3.98
N TYR A 274 -8.27 -9.29 4.11
CA TYR A 274 -7.24 -10.03 3.39
C TYR A 274 -6.76 -11.16 4.29
N ALA A 275 -7.06 -12.40 3.86
CA ALA A 275 -6.96 -13.67 4.59
C ALA A 275 -8.14 -13.99 5.53
N ALA A 276 -8.76 -15.15 5.30
CA ALA A 276 -9.72 -15.75 6.21
C ALA A 276 -9.02 -16.08 7.53
N GLY A 277 -9.11 -15.17 8.50
CA GLY A 277 -8.42 -15.24 9.78
C GLY A 277 -7.98 -13.89 10.34
N GLY A 278 -7.80 -12.88 9.48
CA GLY A 278 -7.30 -11.55 9.86
C GLY A 278 -5.85 -11.57 10.36
N PHE A 279 -5.11 -10.46 10.19
CA PHE A 279 -3.78 -10.31 10.76
C PHE A 279 -3.87 -10.04 12.26
N GLY A 280 -4.50 -8.92 12.64
CA GLY A 280 -4.84 -8.56 14.01
C GLY A 280 -3.66 -8.59 15.01
N GLU A 281 -3.97 -8.55 16.30
CA GLU A 281 -2.95 -8.59 17.36
C GLU A 281 -2.10 -9.87 17.32
N ALA A 282 -2.71 -11.01 16.96
CA ALA A 282 -1.99 -12.29 16.86
C ALA A 282 -0.93 -12.27 15.75
N GLY A 283 -1.25 -11.72 14.58
CA GLY A 283 -0.31 -11.49 13.48
C GLY A 283 0.79 -10.50 13.87
N GLN A 284 0.43 -9.41 14.56
CA GLN A 284 1.43 -8.45 15.06
C GLN A 284 2.42 -9.10 16.04
N LYS A 285 1.96 -9.96 16.95
CA LYS A 285 2.83 -10.72 17.86
C LYS A 285 3.73 -11.72 17.14
N ARG A 286 3.20 -12.45 16.16
CA ARG A 286 3.99 -13.36 15.30
C ARG A 286 5.08 -12.60 14.54
N LEU A 287 4.75 -11.44 13.99
CA LEU A 287 5.72 -10.59 13.31
C LEU A 287 6.79 -10.06 14.26
N LYS A 288 6.43 -9.58 15.45
CA LYS A 288 7.41 -9.19 16.49
C LYS A 288 8.39 -10.33 16.79
N ALA A 289 7.90 -11.55 16.99
CA ALA A 289 8.75 -12.70 17.23
C ALA A 289 9.69 -12.99 16.05
N CYS A 290 9.27 -12.75 14.81
CA CYS A 290 10.15 -12.86 13.63
C CYS A 290 11.21 -11.77 13.61
N MET A 291 10.81 -10.51 13.85
CA MET A 291 11.73 -9.38 13.90
C MET A 291 12.79 -9.55 14.99
N ASP A 292 12.44 -10.14 16.14
CA ASP A 292 13.41 -10.48 17.20
C ASP A 292 14.44 -11.48 16.69
N ARG A 293 13.99 -12.60 16.12
CA ARG A 293 14.89 -13.62 15.56
C ARG A 293 15.81 -13.08 14.46
N TRP A 294 15.27 -12.27 13.54
CA TRP A 294 16.07 -11.69 12.47
C TRP A 294 17.10 -10.68 13.00
N ARG A 295 16.72 -9.87 13.99
CA ARG A 295 17.63 -8.95 14.67
C ARG A 295 18.74 -9.70 15.41
N GLU A 296 18.41 -10.75 16.15
CA GLU A 296 19.37 -11.62 16.85
C GLU A 296 20.34 -12.30 15.88
N LYS A 297 19.88 -12.65 14.68
CA LYS A 297 20.71 -13.18 13.59
C LYS A 297 21.63 -12.13 12.95
N GLY A 298 21.51 -10.85 13.33
CA GLY A 298 22.31 -9.75 12.78
C GLY A 298 21.76 -9.17 11.47
N CYS A 299 20.45 -9.31 11.22
CA CYS A 299 19.80 -8.68 10.06
C CYS A 299 19.36 -7.25 10.39
N HIS A 300 19.24 -6.41 9.37
CA HIS A 300 18.62 -5.10 9.46
C HIS A 300 17.11 -5.22 9.23
N VAL A 301 16.30 -4.87 10.23
CA VAL A 301 14.84 -4.98 10.12
C VAL A 301 14.19 -3.61 10.28
N LEU A 302 13.35 -3.22 9.33
CA LEU A 302 12.54 -2.00 9.35
C LEU A 302 11.07 -2.37 9.22
N LEU A 303 10.23 -1.86 10.11
CA LEU A 303 8.78 -2.03 10.08
C LEU A 303 8.11 -0.67 9.94
N SER A 304 7.09 -0.60 9.09
CA SER A 304 6.12 0.49 9.09
C SER A 304 4.79 0.02 9.69
N ASN A 305 4.18 0.83 10.56
CA ASN A 305 2.87 0.49 11.16
C ASN A 305 2.12 1.74 11.62
N SER A 306 0.85 1.60 11.96
CA SER A 306 0.09 2.67 12.63
C SER A 306 0.63 2.94 14.03
N ASP A 307 0.57 4.19 14.47
CA ASP A 307 0.83 4.56 15.85
C ASP A 307 -0.33 4.13 16.77
N THR A 308 -0.15 3.01 17.47
CA THR A 308 -1.12 2.50 18.46
C THR A 308 -0.44 2.09 19.76
N PRO A 309 -1.17 2.06 20.90
CA PRO A 309 -0.64 1.56 22.16
C PRO A 309 -0.12 0.11 22.09
N LEU A 310 -0.73 -0.73 21.24
CA LEU A 310 -0.28 -2.11 21.06
C LEU A 310 1.04 -2.15 20.28
N ILE A 311 1.17 -1.43 19.17
CA ILE A 311 2.43 -1.36 18.42
C ILE A 311 3.56 -0.79 19.28
N ARG A 312 3.33 0.33 19.99
CA ARG A 312 4.34 0.90 20.90
C ARG A 312 4.76 -0.07 22.01
N ARG A 313 3.81 -0.83 22.56
CA ARG A 313 4.12 -1.84 23.60
C ARG A 313 4.92 -3.01 23.04
N LEU A 314 4.56 -3.51 21.86
CA LEU A 314 5.27 -4.64 21.22
C LEU A 314 6.72 -4.26 20.93
N TYR A 315 6.94 -3.09 20.34
CA TYR A 315 8.26 -2.70 19.83
C TYR A 315 9.02 -1.74 20.75
N LYS A 316 8.72 -1.72 22.06
CA LYS A 316 9.33 -0.79 23.04
C LYS A 316 10.86 -0.86 23.14
N GLU A 317 11.46 -1.98 22.72
CA GLU A 317 12.91 -2.23 22.73
C GLU A 317 13.59 -1.87 21.41
N TYR A 318 12.80 -1.46 20.41
CA TYR A 318 13.28 -1.01 19.11
C TYR A 318 13.39 0.51 19.09
N ARG A 319 14.16 1.04 18.15
CA ARG A 319 14.13 2.47 17.85
C ARG A 319 12.83 2.78 17.10
N ILE A 320 12.01 3.68 17.64
CA ILE A 320 10.74 4.10 17.04
C ILE A 320 10.86 5.55 16.59
N GLU A 321 10.50 5.82 15.34
CA GLU A 321 10.38 7.17 14.78
C GLU A 321 8.95 7.42 14.31
N GLU A 322 8.43 8.60 14.65
CA GLU A 322 7.12 9.06 14.21
C GLU A 322 7.23 9.79 12.88
N VAL A 323 6.36 9.42 11.94
CA VAL A 323 6.32 10.00 10.62
C VAL A 323 4.95 10.60 10.36
N ALA A 324 4.93 11.89 10.01
CA ALA A 324 3.73 12.57 9.58
C ALA A 324 3.43 12.21 8.12
N ALA A 325 2.68 11.13 7.89
CA ALA A 325 2.25 10.76 6.55
C ALA A 325 0.88 11.40 6.21
N PRO A 326 0.81 12.35 5.27
CA PRO A 326 -0.47 12.89 4.82
C PRO A 326 -1.27 11.81 4.07
N ARG A 327 -2.46 11.44 4.56
CA ARG A 327 -3.40 10.60 3.79
C ARG A 327 -4.14 11.45 2.75
N PRO A 328 -4.15 11.07 1.46
CA PRO A 328 -5.06 11.67 0.49
C PRO A 328 -6.51 11.18 0.73
N ILE A 329 -7.34 12.12 1.20
CA ILE A 329 -8.81 12.20 1.04
C ILE A 329 -9.64 11.10 1.73
N ASN A 330 -10.12 11.43 2.94
CA ASN A 330 -11.25 10.76 3.59
C ASN A 330 -12.55 11.47 3.16
N SER A 331 -13.63 10.73 2.89
CA SER A 331 -14.90 11.29 2.35
C SER A 331 -15.78 11.97 3.41
N LYS A 332 -15.26 12.19 4.62
CA LYS A 332 -15.95 12.87 5.73
C LYS A 332 -15.08 14.04 6.21
N ALA A 333 -15.68 15.23 6.24
CA ALA A 333 -15.00 16.49 6.56
C ALA A 333 -14.38 16.52 7.97
N ASP A 334 -14.86 15.67 8.88
CA ASP A 334 -14.51 15.65 10.31
C ASP A 334 -13.41 14.62 10.66
N GLY A 335 -12.93 13.84 9.69
CA GLY A 335 -11.86 12.85 9.85
C GLY A 335 -10.49 13.31 9.36
N ARG A 336 -10.31 14.62 9.16
CA ARG A 336 -9.05 15.22 8.69
C ARG A 336 -8.05 15.33 9.84
N GLY A 337 -7.53 14.20 10.29
CA GLY A 337 -6.39 14.11 11.20
C GLY A 337 -5.20 13.47 10.48
N MET A 338 -4.00 13.99 10.72
CA MET A 338 -2.76 13.27 10.44
C MET A 338 -2.80 11.97 11.24
N THR A 339 -2.83 10.81 10.60
CA THR A 339 -2.54 9.55 11.29
C THR A 339 -1.04 9.45 11.40
N ALA A 340 -0.49 9.54 12.62
CA ALA A 340 0.92 9.26 12.84
C ALA A 340 1.21 7.81 12.44
N GLU A 341 2.21 7.62 11.58
CA GLU A 341 2.77 6.31 11.26
C GLU A 341 4.10 6.15 12.00
N LEU A 342 4.43 4.92 12.38
CA LEU A 342 5.67 4.58 13.06
C LEU A 342 6.59 3.87 12.09
N LEU A 343 7.86 4.27 12.08
CA LEU A 343 8.98 3.47 11.60
C LEU A 343 9.68 2.84 12.80
N VAL A 344 9.76 1.52 12.82
CA VAL A 344 10.36 0.74 13.89
C VAL A 344 11.60 0.04 13.35
N MET A 345 12.76 0.36 13.90
CA MET A 345 14.08 -0.09 13.43
C MET A 345 14.74 -1.04 14.43
N GLY A 346 15.20 -2.18 13.94
CA GLY A 346 15.94 -3.20 14.68
C GLY A 346 17.46 -3.02 14.69
N TYR A 347 17.97 -1.91 14.14
CA TYR A 347 19.38 -1.58 13.99
C TYR A 347 19.62 -0.09 14.26
N ASP A 348 20.88 0.28 14.52
CA ASP A 348 21.26 1.69 14.58
C ASP A 348 21.60 2.21 13.17
N THR A 349 21.17 3.43 12.88
CA THR A 349 21.48 4.15 11.64
C THR A 349 22.60 5.16 11.82
N ARG A 350 23.05 5.38 13.07
CA ARG A 350 24.15 6.28 13.39
C ARG A 350 25.46 5.49 13.32
N ILE A 351 26.31 5.88 12.36
CA ILE A 351 27.73 5.51 12.33
C ILE A 351 28.45 6.29 13.43
#